data_AF-A0A318AWY4-F1
#
_entry.id   AF-A0A318AWY4-F1
#
_cell.length_a   1.000
_cell.length_b   1.000
_cell.length_c   1.000
_cell.angle_alpha   90.00
_cell.angle_beta   90.00
_cell.angle_gamma   90.00
#
_symmetry.space_group_name_H-M   'P 1'
#
loop_
_entity.id
_entity.type
_entity.pdbx_description
1 polymer ?
#
loop_
_entity_poly.entity_id
_entity_poly.type
_entity_poly.pdbx_seq_one_letter_code
_entity_poly.pdbx_strand_id
1 'polypeptide(L)'
;MVAGMKAGMIDPVDVVSLAHGDWSNAILIQLDEEEVERQSAWQAAGDSEFLVQVERGAPNLAKLAAETVAAIRKAGVDGELVEGGGGRWVNRPLNTFTLKAQPRAGNLHFTLYGNPQTYDAADFLLKDQNSYSRGWVKTSKDVTQLAELVQISHARRRR
;
A
#
# COMPACT_ATOMS: atom_id res chain seq x y z
N MET A 1 5.71 -21.55 -20.51
CA MET A 1 5.76 -20.14 -20.91
C MET A 1 4.36 -19.78 -21.37
N VAL A 2 3.66 -18.94 -20.62
CA VAL A 2 2.34 -18.40 -21.01
C VAL A 2 2.40 -16.90 -20.84
N ALA A 3 1.84 -16.26 -21.86
CA ALA A 3 2.01 -14.89 -22.27
C ALA A 3 1.47 -13.87 -21.26
N GLY A 4 2.01 -12.65 -21.38
CA GLY A 4 1.72 -11.52 -20.51
C GLY A 4 0.24 -11.15 -20.48
N MET A 5 -0.24 -10.89 -19.27
CA MET A 5 -1.50 -10.20 -19.03
C MET A 5 -1.36 -8.77 -19.56
N LYS A 6 -1.93 -8.53 -20.75
CA LYS A 6 -2.26 -7.18 -21.20
C LYS A 6 -3.46 -6.70 -20.37
N ALA A 7 -3.30 -5.55 -19.74
CA ALA A 7 -4.43 -4.79 -19.21
C ALA A 7 -5.41 -4.49 -20.35
N GLY A 8 -6.71 -4.53 -20.06
CA GLY A 8 -7.75 -3.95 -20.92
C GLY A 8 -8.53 -4.94 -21.81
N MET A 9 -9.19 -5.94 -21.21
CA MET A 9 -10.50 -6.43 -21.69
C MET A 9 -11.03 -7.40 -20.66
N ILE A 10 -12.10 -7.03 -19.97
CA ILE A 10 -12.91 -8.01 -19.25
C ILE A 10 -13.68 -8.77 -20.33
N ASP A 11 -13.38 -10.06 -20.50
CA ASP A 11 -14.13 -10.92 -21.40
C ASP A 11 -15.55 -11.09 -20.79
N PRO A 12 -16.65 -10.89 -21.54
CA PRO A 12 -18.00 -11.11 -21.02
C PRO A 12 -18.19 -12.50 -20.38
N VAL A 13 -17.37 -13.49 -20.76
CA VAL A 13 -17.36 -14.83 -20.15
C VAL A 13 -16.90 -14.82 -18.67
N ASP A 14 -16.01 -13.91 -18.29
CA ASP A 14 -15.53 -13.75 -16.91
C ASP A 14 -16.60 -13.11 -16.00
N VAL A 15 -17.42 -12.22 -16.56
CA VAL A 15 -18.55 -11.58 -15.85
C VAL A 15 -19.69 -12.58 -15.62
N VAL A 16 -19.98 -13.43 -16.62
CA VAL A 16 -21.03 -14.47 -16.54
C VAL A 16 -20.74 -15.48 -15.44
N SER A 17 -19.47 -15.81 -15.21
CA SER A 17 -19.06 -16.78 -14.19
C SER A 17 -19.23 -16.26 -12.76
N LEU A 18 -19.06 -14.95 -12.54
CA LEU A 18 -19.26 -14.30 -11.24
C LEU A 18 -20.73 -14.20 -10.83
N ALA A 19 -21.63 -13.93 -11.79
CA ALA A 19 -23.05 -13.72 -11.53
C ALA A 19 -23.87 -15.02 -11.34
N HIS A 20 -23.28 -16.21 -11.51
CA HIS A 20 -23.98 -17.51 -11.39
C HIS A 20 -25.27 -17.60 -12.23
N GLY A 21 -25.36 -16.81 -13.31
CA GLY A 21 -26.55 -16.72 -14.17
C GLY A 21 -27.66 -15.78 -13.69
N ASP A 22 -27.53 -15.09 -12.55
CA ASP A 22 -28.51 -14.11 -12.07
C ASP A 22 -27.99 -12.67 -12.20
N TRP A 23 -28.50 -11.97 -13.22
CA TRP A 23 -28.11 -10.59 -13.57
C TRP A 23 -28.88 -9.53 -12.77
N SER A 24 -29.87 -9.93 -11.97
CA SER A 24 -30.77 -8.99 -11.28
C SER A 24 -30.07 -8.10 -10.25
N ASN A 25 -28.88 -8.51 -9.78
CA ASN A 25 -28.10 -7.84 -8.73
C ASN A 25 -26.68 -7.45 -9.18
N ALA A 26 -26.35 -7.58 -10.47
CA ALA A 26 -25.02 -7.25 -10.98
C ALA A 26 -24.90 -5.74 -11.22
N ILE A 27 -24.02 -5.06 -10.47
CA ILE A 27 -23.64 -3.67 -10.74
C ILE A 27 -22.41 -3.69 -11.64
N LEU A 28 -22.58 -3.29 -12.90
CA LEU A 28 -21.47 -3.10 -13.82
C LEU A 28 -20.94 -1.68 -13.64
N ILE A 29 -19.76 -1.55 -13.03
CA ILE A 29 -19.07 -0.26 -12.91
C ILE A 29 -18.13 -0.15 -14.10
N GLN A 30 -18.52 0.60 -15.13
CA GLN A 30 -17.63 0.98 -16.22
C GLN A 30 -16.79 2.17 -15.74
N LEU A 31 -15.51 1.91 -15.44
CA LEU A 31 -14.52 2.96 -15.18
C LEU A 31 -13.90 3.35 -16.51
N ASP A 32 -13.85 4.65 -16.81
CA ASP A 32 -13.15 5.14 -17.99
C ASP A 32 -11.65 4.86 -17.86
N GLU A 33 -11.04 4.40 -18.94
CA GLU A 33 -9.61 4.07 -19.00
C GLU A 33 -8.74 5.28 -18.61
N GLU A 34 -9.15 6.49 -19.02
CA GLU A 34 -8.52 7.76 -18.61
C GLU A 34 -8.62 8.03 -17.10
N GLU A 35 -9.66 7.55 -16.43
CA GLU A 35 -9.83 7.71 -14.99
C GLU A 35 -8.93 6.74 -14.22
N VAL A 36 -8.77 5.50 -14.74
CA VAL A 36 -7.83 4.51 -14.20
C VAL A 36 -6.38 5.00 -14.37
N GLU A 37 -6.01 5.54 -15.54
CA GLU A 37 -4.68 6.09 -15.78
C GLU A 37 -4.40 7.32 -14.90
N ARG A 38 -5.37 8.23 -14.74
CA ARG A 38 -5.22 9.39 -13.85
C ARG A 38 -5.07 8.98 -12.38
N GLN A 39 -5.86 8.01 -11.92
CA GLN A 39 -5.72 7.49 -10.56
C GLN A 39 -4.35 6.81 -10.36
N SER A 40 -3.88 6.03 -11.32
CA SER A 40 -2.55 5.40 -11.26
C SER A 40 -1.41 6.43 -11.30
N ALA A 41 -1.52 7.46 -12.13
CA ALA A 41 -0.54 8.54 -12.22
C ALA A 41 -0.49 9.39 -10.95
N TRP A 42 -1.65 9.66 -10.34
CA TRP A 42 -1.72 10.35 -9.05
C TRP A 42 -1.11 9.52 -7.93
N GLN A 43 -1.41 8.21 -7.86
CA GLN A 43 -0.79 7.30 -6.90
C GLN A 43 0.75 7.28 -7.00
N ALA A 44 1.28 7.37 -8.22
CA ALA A 44 2.72 7.38 -8.46
C ALA A 44 3.41 8.71 -8.07
N ALA A 45 2.68 9.83 -8.01
CA ALA A 45 3.25 11.15 -7.73
C ALA A 45 3.72 11.27 -6.27
N GLY A 46 2.83 11.07 -5.29
CA GLY A 46 3.21 11.15 -3.87
C GLY A 46 4.24 10.11 -3.44
N ASP A 47 4.18 8.90 -4.01
CA ASP A 47 5.19 7.87 -3.79
C ASP A 47 6.58 8.32 -4.28
N SER A 48 6.64 8.96 -5.45
CA SER A 48 7.89 9.49 -6.00
C SER A 48 8.44 10.63 -5.15
N GLU A 49 7.58 11.52 -4.66
CA GLU A 49 8.00 12.62 -3.77
C GLU A 49 8.60 12.11 -2.47
N PHE A 50 7.99 11.09 -1.86
CA PHE A 50 8.55 10.42 -0.69
C PHE A 50 9.95 9.87 -0.98
N LEU A 51 10.14 9.17 -2.10
CA LEU A 51 11.43 8.59 -2.46
C LEU A 51 12.51 9.66 -2.69
N VAL A 52 12.17 10.76 -3.37
CA VAL A 52 13.07 11.91 -3.56
C VAL A 52 13.45 12.53 -2.21
N GLN A 53 12.51 12.65 -1.28
CA GLN A 53 12.80 13.16 0.06
C GLN A 53 13.75 12.22 0.82
N VAL A 54 13.53 10.90 0.75
CA VAL A 54 14.41 9.91 1.39
C VAL A 54 15.80 9.95 0.78
N GLU A 55 15.92 10.04 -0.55
CA GLU A 55 17.22 10.10 -1.23
C GLU A 55 18.03 11.33 -0.78
N ARG A 56 17.36 12.48 -0.60
CA ARG A 56 18.00 13.71 -0.12
C ARG A 56 18.37 13.67 1.36
N GLY A 57 17.47 13.18 2.22
CA GLY A 57 17.61 13.27 3.68
C GLY A 57 18.23 12.03 4.35
N ALA A 58 18.17 10.88 3.68
CA ALA A 58 18.62 9.57 4.18
C ALA A 58 19.03 8.65 3.01
N PRO A 59 20.07 9.00 2.23
CA PRO A 59 20.44 8.27 1.01
C PRO A 59 20.73 6.78 1.25
N ASN A 60 21.24 6.44 2.43
CA ASN A 60 21.47 5.05 2.84
C ASN A 60 20.17 4.22 2.98
N LEU A 61 19.01 4.86 3.06
CA LEU A 61 17.69 4.24 3.14
C LEU A 61 16.93 4.25 1.81
N ALA A 62 17.42 4.94 0.78
CA ALA A 62 16.71 5.13 -0.48
C ALA A 62 16.30 3.80 -1.13
N LYS A 63 17.23 2.83 -1.17
CA LYS A 63 16.95 1.48 -1.69
C LYS A 63 15.85 0.78 -0.89
N LEU A 64 15.94 0.80 0.44
CA LEU A 64 14.95 0.16 1.31
C LEU A 64 13.57 0.81 1.18
N ALA A 65 13.52 2.14 1.06
CA ALA A 65 12.29 2.89 0.84
C ALA A 65 11.63 2.52 -0.50
N ALA A 66 12.41 2.47 -1.58
CA ALA A 66 11.93 2.06 -2.89
C ALA A 66 11.39 0.62 -2.87
N GLU A 67 12.12 -0.32 -2.27
CA GLU A 67 11.66 -1.70 -2.08
C GLU A 67 10.35 -1.76 -1.28
N THR A 68 10.24 -0.96 -0.21
CA THR A 68 9.06 -0.91 0.66
C THR A 68 7.83 -0.43 -0.10
N VAL A 69 7.93 0.70 -0.79
CA VAL A 69 6.81 1.27 -1.55
C VAL A 69 6.39 0.32 -2.67
N ALA A 70 7.36 -0.20 -3.44
CA ALA A 70 7.08 -1.14 -4.52
C ALA A 70 6.36 -2.41 -4.03
N ALA A 71 6.79 -2.97 -2.89
CA ALA A 71 6.16 -4.15 -2.31
C ALA A 71 4.72 -3.88 -1.86
N ILE A 72 4.46 -2.73 -1.22
CA ILE A 72 3.11 -2.33 -0.79
C ILE A 72 2.18 -2.16 -2.00
N ARG A 73 2.63 -1.48 -3.06
CA ARG A 73 1.82 -1.30 -4.28
C ARG A 73 1.59 -2.63 -5.00
N LYS A 74 2.60 -3.50 -5.07
CA LYS A 74 2.47 -4.85 -5.61
C LYS A 74 1.47 -5.71 -4.82
N ALA A 75 1.31 -5.47 -3.52
CA ALA A 75 0.29 -6.13 -2.69
C ALA A 75 -1.15 -5.61 -2.94
N GLY A 76 -1.35 -4.67 -3.87
CA GLY A 76 -2.67 -4.15 -4.24
C GLY A 76 -3.20 -3.09 -3.28
N VAL A 77 -2.30 -2.42 -2.55
CA VAL A 77 -2.66 -1.31 -1.65
C VAL A 77 -2.66 -0.02 -2.46
N ASP A 78 -3.85 0.53 -2.67
CA ASP A 78 -4.01 1.75 -3.44
C ASP A 78 -3.74 3.02 -2.61
N GLY A 79 -3.78 4.16 -3.30
CA GLY A 79 -3.50 5.48 -2.74
C GLY A 79 -2.08 5.96 -3.01
N GLU A 80 -1.74 7.10 -2.43
CA GLU A 80 -0.41 7.71 -2.49
C GLU A 80 0.09 8.06 -1.10
N LEU A 81 1.41 8.13 -0.98
CA LEU A 81 2.05 8.76 0.18
C LEU A 81 1.94 10.28 0.06
N VAL A 82 1.27 10.91 1.02
CA VAL A 82 1.20 12.38 1.13
C VAL A 82 1.97 12.82 2.36
N GLU A 83 2.80 13.86 2.22
CA GLU A 83 3.55 14.43 3.34
C GLU A 83 2.59 14.92 4.43
N GLY A 84 2.84 14.46 5.65
CA GLY A 84 2.16 14.87 6.86
C GLY A 84 3.12 15.55 7.85
N GLY A 85 2.72 15.61 9.11
CA GLY A 85 3.51 16.25 10.16
C GLY A 85 4.75 15.44 10.59
N GLY A 86 5.86 16.14 10.81
CA GLY A 86 7.05 15.57 11.47
C GLY A 86 7.82 14.54 10.62
N GLY A 87 7.81 14.70 9.29
CA GLY A 87 8.49 13.81 8.34
C GLY A 87 7.80 12.45 8.17
N ARG A 88 6.51 12.37 8.53
CA ARG A 88 5.67 11.19 8.27
C ARG A 88 4.94 11.38 6.95
N TRP A 89 4.85 10.33 6.16
CA TRP A 89 4.07 10.24 4.94
C TRP A 89 2.92 9.31 5.16
N VAL A 90 1.71 9.74 4.83
CA VAL A 90 0.47 9.04 5.13
C VAL A 90 -0.13 8.49 3.85
N ASN A 91 -0.54 7.22 3.84
CA ASN A 91 -1.25 6.66 2.70
C ASN A 91 -2.65 7.26 2.59
N ARG A 92 -2.90 8.05 1.55
CA ARG A 92 -4.19 8.70 1.28
C ARG A 92 -4.88 8.04 0.08
N PRO A 93 -6.23 7.96 0.06
CA PRO A 93 -7.16 8.60 1.00
C PRO A 93 -7.44 7.81 2.30
N LEU A 94 -7.14 6.51 2.33
CA LEU A 94 -7.64 5.59 3.37
C LEU A 94 -6.93 5.64 4.74
N ASN A 95 -5.81 6.36 4.88
CA ASN A 95 -5.00 6.47 6.10
C ASN A 95 -4.64 5.11 6.71
N THR A 96 -4.35 4.13 5.86
CA THR A 96 -4.07 2.75 6.30
C THR A 96 -2.74 2.64 7.02
N PHE A 97 -1.72 3.32 6.52
CA PHE A 97 -0.37 3.26 7.05
C PHE A 97 0.34 4.61 6.93
N THR A 98 1.43 4.76 7.66
CA THR A 98 2.39 5.85 7.47
C THR A 98 3.80 5.32 7.35
N LEU A 99 4.67 6.05 6.65
CA LEU A 99 6.10 5.80 6.57
C LEU A 99 6.89 7.03 7.03
N LYS A 100 8.03 6.80 7.67
CA LYS A 100 8.97 7.84 8.07
C LYS A 100 10.39 7.29 8.02
N ALA A 101 11.26 7.93 7.24
CA ALA A 101 12.68 7.61 7.28
C ALA A 101 13.32 8.05 8.61
N GLN A 102 14.13 7.19 9.21
CA GLN A 102 14.88 7.47 10.43
C GLN A 102 16.39 7.34 10.15
N PRO A 103 17.04 8.33 9.50
CA PRO A 103 18.44 8.21 9.07
C PRO A 103 19.41 7.84 10.20
N ARG A 104 19.25 8.42 11.40
CA ARG A 104 20.08 8.10 12.57
C ARG A 104 19.92 6.66 13.07
N ALA A 105 18.74 6.07 12.90
CA ALA A 105 18.44 4.71 13.34
C ALA A 105 18.62 3.67 12.22
N GLY A 106 18.90 4.10 10.98
CA GLY A 106 19.13 3.23 9.84
C GLY A 106 17.91 2.38 9.44
N ASN A 107 16.69 2.91 9.59
CA ASN A 107 15.47 2.17 9.29
C ASN A 107 14.33 3.08 8.83
N LEU A 108 13.25 2.47 8.33
CA LEU A 108 11.97 3.14 8.11
C LEU A 108 11.05 2.81 9.28
N HIS A 109 10.55 3.82 9.96
CA HIS A 109 9.48 3.66 10.94
C HIS A 109 8.14 3.71 10.21
N PHE A 110 7.25 2.77 10.52
CA PHE A 110 5.90 2.78 10.00
C PHE A 110 4.87 2.75 11.13
N THR A 111 3.71 3.33 10.86
CA THR A 111 2.50 3.05 11.65
C THR A 111 1.47 2.38 10.75
N LEU A 112 0.66 1.52 11.35
CA LEU A 112 -0.35 0.73 10.66
C LEU A 112 -1.65 0.85 11.44
N TYR A 113 -2.76 1.12 10.77
CA TYR A 113 -4.07 1.09 11.41
C TYR A 113 -4.36 -0.32 11.92
N GLY A 114 -4.89 -0.46 13.14
CA GLY A 114 -5.20 -1.72 13.82
C GLY A 114 -4.21 -2.06 14.93
N ASN A 115 -4.65 -2.82 15.94
CA ASN A 115 -3.79 -3.26 17.06
C ASN A 115 -2.95 -4.49 16.66
N PRO A 116 -1.76 -4.72 17.25
CA PRO A 116 -0.88 -5.83 16.87
C PRO A 116 -1.55 -7.21 16.94
N GLN A 117 -2.38 -7.41 17.97
CA GLN A 117 -3.13 -8.65 18.19
C GLN A 117 -4.12 -8.95 17.07
N THR A 118 -4.54 -7.93 16.31
CA THR A 118 -5.46 -8.14 15.19
C THR A 118 -4.76 -8.71 13.97
N TYR A 119 -3.43 -8.77 13.94
CA TYR A 119 -2.63 -9.23 12.80
C TYR A 119 -1.90 -10.55 13.03
N ASP A 120 -1.98 -11.11 14.24
CA ASP A 120 -1.12 -12.23 14.67
C ASP A 120 0.38 -11.96 14.44
N ALA A 121 0.79 -10.69 14.60
CA ALA A 121 2.13 -10.22 14.29
C ALA A 121 2.77 -9.46 15.47
N ALA A 122 2.51 -9.92 16.69
CA ALA A 122 2.97 -9.25 17.92
C ALA A 122 4.51 -9.12 18.02
N ASP A 123 5.25 -10.02 17.37
CA ASP A 123 6.72 -9.99 17.35
C ASP A 123 7.30 -8.96 16.37
N PHE A 124 6.46 -8.46 15.45
CA PHE A 124 6.84 -7.46 14.43
C PHE A 124 6.20 -6.09 14.69
N LEU A 125 5.04 -6.08 15.35
CA LEU A 125 4.25 -4.89 15.63
C LEU A 125 4.21 -4.60 17.13
N LEU A 126 4.51 -3.36 17.49
CA LEU A 126 4.26 -2.86 18.83
C LEU A 126 2.97 -2.05 18.85
N LYS A 127 2.26 -2.07 19.97
CA LYS A 127 1.09 -1.22 20.18
C LYS A 127 1.51 0.25 20.13
N ASP A 128 0.75 1.06 19.40
CA ASP A 128 0.84 2.50 19.38
C ASP A 128 -0.44 3.14 19.96
N GLN A 129 -0.49 4.46 20.02
CA GLN A 129 -1.67 5.18 20.48
C GLN A 129 -2.86 5.00 19.50
N ASN A 130 -4.08 5.18 20.00
CA ASN A 130 -5.29 5.37 19.20
C ASN A 130 -5.63 4.24 18.19
N SER A 131 -5.46 2.98 18.58
CA SER A 131 -5.76 1.80 17.73
C SER A 131 -4.82 1.63 16.53
N TYR A 132 -3.59 2.13 16.63
CA TYR A 132 -2.53 1.86 15.66
C TYR A 132 -1.50 0.90 16.23
N SER A 133 -0.79 0.26 15.31
CA SER A 133 0.45 -0.46 15.55
C SER A 133 1.60 0.32 14.95
N ARG A 134 2.80 0.09 15.46
CA ARG A 134 4.04 0.63 14.91
C ARG A 134 5.08 -0.46 14.73
N GLY A 135 5.99 -0.25 13.79
CA GLY A 135 7.12 -1.14 13.56
C GLY A 135 8.22 -0.47 12.76
N TRP A 136 9.22 -1.25 12.41
CA TRP A 136 10.39 -0.77 11.68
C TRP A 136 10.77 -1.72 10.56
N VAL A 137 11.06 -1.16 9.39
CA VAL A 137 11.66 -1.87 8.26
C VAL A 137 13.16 -1.64 8.32
N LYS A 138 13.93 -2.71 8.52
CA LYS A 138 15.41 -2.68 8.55
C LYS A 138 16.02 -3.49 7.40
N THR A 139 15.27 -4.45 6.88
CA THR A 139 15.73 -5.43 5.89
C THR A 139 14.64 -5.69 4.85
N SER A 140 15.02 -6.30 3.72
CA SER A 140 14.06 -6.71 2.68
C SER A 140 13.08 -7.81 3.16
N LYS A 141 13.40 -8.54 4.24
CA LYS A 141 12.44 -9.45 4.89
C LYS A 141 11.30 -8.66 5.53
N ASP A 142 11.64 -7.59 6.25
CA ASP A 142 10.66 -6.71 6.90
C ASP A 142 9.76 -6.02 5.86
N VAL A 143 10.30 -5.72 4.66
CA VAL A 143 9.53 -5.18 3.53
C VAL A 143 8.39 -6.12 3.15
N THR A 144 8.70 -7.41 2.99
CA THR A 144 7.70 -8.41 2.58
C THR A 144 6.62 -8.54 3.65
N GLN A 145 7.03 -8.65 4.92
CA GLN A 145 6.12 -8.76 6.04
C GLN A 145 5.25 -7.50 6.20
N LEU A 146 5.81 -6.30 6.03
CA LEU A 146 5.05 -5.06 6.07
C LEU A 146 4.00 -5.01 4.94
N ALA A 147 4.35 -5.40 3.72
CA ALA A 147 3.42 -5.36 2.59
C ALA A 147 2.18 -6.23 2.83
N GLU A 148 2.36 -7.45 3.36
CA GLU A 148 1.27 -8.33 3.78
C GLU A 148 0.37 -7.69 4.85
N LEU A 149 0.99 -7.10 5.88
CA LEU A 149 0.25 -6.44 6.97
C LEU A 149 -0.51 -5.21 6.51
N VAL A 150 0.08 -4.40 5.62
CA VAL A 150 -0.58 -3.24 5.03
C VAL A 150 -1.76 -3.70 4.18
N GLN A 151 -1.63 -4.74 3.38
CA GLN A 151 -2.74 -5.30 2.59
C GLN A 151 -3.91 -5.72 3.48
N ILE A 152 -3.64 -6.44 4.57
CA ILE A 152 -4.68 -6.86 5.54
C ILE A 152 -5.35 -5.64 6.18
N SER A 153 -4.56 -4.65 6.63
CA SER A 153 -5.10 -3.42 7.23
C SER A 153 -5.94 -2.61 6.23
N HIS A 154 -5.49 -2.56 4.98
CA HIS A 154 -6.16 -1.85 3.89
C HIS A 154 -7.52 -2.46 3.56
N ALA A 155 -7.56 -3.79 3.40
CA ALA A 155 -8.78 -4.53 3.16
C ALA A 155 -9.80 -4.35 4.30
N ARG A 156 -9.34 -4.21 5.55
CA ARG A 156 -10.22 -3.93 6.71
C ARG A 156 -10.77 -2.51 6.67
N ARG A 157 -9.97 -1.51 6.28
CA ARG A 157 -10.35 -0.10 6.21
C ARG A 157 -11.34 0.23 5.09
N ARG A 158 -11.38 -0.60 4.04
CA ARG A 158 -12.32 -0.47 2.91
C ARG A 158 -13.72 -1.04 3.19
N ARG A 159 -13.87 -1.87 4.24
CA ARG A 159 -15.15 -2.43 4.67
C ARG A 159 -15.88 -1.45 5.59
#